data_AF-A0A1H0JU39-F1
#
_entry.id   AF-A0A1H0JU39-F1
#
_cell.length_a   1.000
_cell.length_b   1.000
_cell.length_c   1.000
_cell.angle_alpha   90.00
_cell.angle_beta   90.00
_cell.angle_gamma   90.00
#
_symmetry.space_group_name_H-M   'P 1'
#
loop_
_entity.id
_entity.type
_entity.pdbx_description
1 polymer ?
#
loop_
_entity_poly.entity_id
_entity_poly.type
_entity_poly.pdbx_seq_one_letter_code
_entity_poly.pdbx_strand_id
1 'polypeptide(L)'
;MLTPQAIKDQEFQTKFRGYDTIEVKAYLELLADDYFELAELNRNLEEQLETLHVEREELQADNGALQEELRAHLATSVGSESEIAQERDAKEKELATLKEKLERVKQENQTLAQENRDYQQSNEKLKEDVERAERETAREKTETEKLRSRLELLVERNEELKQEGADFKTTILAAQNFANNLKATTEENARKLMEEAKAEVEGFKESAQAELHRLPIEIEELEQKKSQVRRELQELLHSYLAALDLDGEAAEEPVASRN
;
A
#
# COMPACT_ATOMS: atom_id res chain seq x y z
N MET A 1 -85.07 -70.51 89.16
CA MET A 1 -85.54 -69.12 89.00
C MET A 1 -87.01 -68.99 89.33
N LEU A 2 -87.32 -68.97 90.62
CA LEU A 2 -88.55 -68.44 91.16
C LEU A 2 -88.70 -67.00 90.70
N THR A 3 -89.89 -66.69 90.17
CA THR A 3 -90.23 -65.30 89.87
C THR A 3 -90.67 -64.60 91.16
N PRO A 4 -90.49 -63.27 91.27
CA PRO A 4 -91.05 -62.50 92.39
C PRO A 4 -92.53 -62.76 92.63
N GLN A 5 -93.29 -63.07 91.55
CA GLN A 5 -94.70 -63.43 91.63
C GLN A 5 -94.91 -64.83 92.21
N ALA A 6 -94.16 -65.83 91.76
CA ALA A 6 -94.19 -67.19 92.34
C ALA A 6 -93.81 -67.20 93.82
N ILE A 7 -92.95 -66.27 94.25
CA ILE A 7 -92.59 -66.13 95.67
C ILE A 7 -93.74 -65.63 96.52
N LYS A 8 -94.49 -64.68 95.98
CA LYS A 8 -95.64 -64.07 96.65
C LYS A 8 -96.82 -65.04 96.76
N ASP A 9 -96.96 -65.93 95.78
CA ASP A 9 -98.08 -66.86 95.66
C ASP A 9 -97.79 -68.23 96.33
N GLN A 10 -96.65 -68.39 97.02
CA GLN A 10 -96.28 -69.65 97.69
C GLN A 10 -97.12 -69.91 98.95
N GLU A 11 -97.82 -71.03 98.99
CA GLU A 11 -98.52 -71.54 100.18
C GLU A 11 -97.73 -72.70 100.83
N PHE A 12 -97.80 -72.82 102.16
CA PHE A 12 -97.12 -73.87 102.94
C PHE A 12 -98.14 -74.72 103.70
N GLN A 13 -97.89 -76.03 103.80
CA GLN A 13 -98.72 -76.95 104.56
C GLN A 13 -98.66 -76.64 106.07
N THR A 14 -99.74 -76.90 106.80
CA THR A 14 -99.81 -76.70 108.26
C THR A 14 -99.80 -78.04 109.01
N LYS A 15 -99.01 -78.11 110.10
CA LYS A 15 -98.93 -79.23 111.05
C LYS A 15 -99.46 -78.78 112.42
N PHE A 16 -99.63 -79.72 113.36
CA PHE A 16 -100.11 -79.39 114.71
C PHE A 16 -99.21 -78.30 115.30
N ARG A 17 -99.78 -77.09 115.47
CA ARG A 17 -99.15 -75.90 116.04
C ARG A 17 -98.24 -75.07 115.10
N GLY A 18 -98.42 -75.10 113.76
CA GLY A 18 -97.76 -74.14 112.85
C GLY A 18 -97.60 -74.62 111.40
N TYR A 19 -96.82 -73.90 110.58
CA TYR A 19 -96.43 -74.34 109.23
C TYR A 19 -95.43 -75.50 109.28
N ASP A 20 -95.41 -76.31 108.22
CA ASP A 20 -94.44 -77.37 108.05
C ASP A 20 -93.03 -76.78 107.89
N THR A 21 -92.24 -76.92 108.94
CA THR A 21 -90.89 -76.38 109.01
C THR A 21 -89.95 -77.01 107.99
N ILE A 22 -90.27 -78.19 107.46
CA ILE A 22 -89.45 -78.85 106.43
C ILE A 22 -89.71 -78.21 105.07
N GLU A 23 -90.98 -77.97 104.70
CA GLU A 23 -91.37 -77.36 103.43
C GLU A 23 -90.92 -75.90 103.35
N VAL A 24 -91.11 -75.12 104.44
CA VAL A 24 -90.64 -73.74 104.52
C VAL A 24 -89.11 -73.67 104.38
N LYS A 25 -88.36 -74.58 104.99
CA LYS A 25 -86.90 -74.61 104.87
C LYS A 25 -86.46 -74.97 103.46
N ALA A 26 -87.03 -76.00 102.84
CA ALA A 26 -86.71 -76.40 101.47
C ALA A 26 -86.98 -75.27 100.47
N TYR A 27 -88.08 -74.54 100.66
CA TYR A 27 -88.41 -73.38 99.85
C TYR A 27 -87.48 -72.19 100.08
N LEU A 28 -87.10 -71.90 101.33
CA LEU A 28 -86.13 -70.86 101.65
C LEU A 28 -84.73 -71.20 101.13
N GLU A 29 -84.35 -72.47 101.12
CA GLU A 29 -83.11 -72.96 100.48
C GLU A 29 -83.17 -72.71 98.97
N LEU A 30 -84.26 -73.11 98.30
CA LEU A 30 -84.46 -72.86 96.87
C LEU A 30 -84.47 -71.37 96.51
N LEU A 31 -85.11 -70.53 97.34
CA LEU A 31 -85.12 -69.08 97.17
C LEU A 31 -83.73 -68.48 97.40
N ALA A 32 -82.97 -69.00 98.37
CA ALA A 32 -81.60 -68.57 98.63
C ALA A 32 -80.68 -68.94 97.48
N ASP A 33 -80.82 -70.13 96.89
CA ASP A 33 -80.06 -70.57 95.71
C ASP A 33 -80.37 -69.69 94.49
N ASP A 34 -81.64 -69.45 94.17
CA ASP A 34 -82.03 -68.58 93.05
C ASP A 34 -81.62 -67.11 93.27
N TYR A 35 -81.69 -66.60 94.51
CA TYR A 35 -81.18 -65.26 94.83
C TYR A 35 -79.67 -65.19 94.71
N PHE A 36 -78.95 -66.24 95.12
CA PHE A 36 -77.51 -66.35 94.96
C PHE A 36 -77.13 -66.36 93.47
N GLU A 37 -77.80 -67.15 92.64
CA GLU A 37 -77.57 -67.17 91.18
C GLU A 37 -77.84 -65.80 90.54
N LEU A 38 -78.91 -65.11 90.94
CA LEU A 38 -79.22 -63.76 90.45
C LEU A 38 -78.18 -62.73 90.91
N ALA A 39 -77.71 -62.82 92.16
CA ALA A 39 -76.68 -61.93 92.70
C ALA A 39 -75.33 -62.15 92.00
N GLU A 40 -74.94 -63.40 91.76
CA GLU A 40 -73.75 -63.75 90.98
C GLU A 40 -73.87 -63.27 89.52
N LEU A 41 -75.04 -63.42 88.89
CA LEU A 41 -75.28 -62.90 87.54
C LEU A 41 -75.17 -61.37 87.48
N ASN A 42 -75.80 -60.65 88.42
CA ASN A 42 -75.71 -59.20 88.49
C ASN A 42 -74.28 -58.74 88.71
N ARG A 43 -73.54 -59.39 89.60
CA ARG A 43 -72.12 -59.11 89.81
C ARG A 43 -71.31 -59.33 88.54
N ASN A 44 -71.50 -60.44 87.83
CA ASN A 44 -70.82 -60.71 86.56
C ASN A 44 -71.20 -59.69 85.45
N LEU A 45 -72.47 -59.27 85.40
CA LEU A 45 -72.91 -58.22 84.47
C LEU A 45 -72.31 -56.85 84.82
N GLU A 46 -72.20 -56.51 86.10
CA GLU A 46 -71.52 -55.30 86.57
C GLU A 46 -70.02 -55.33 86.21
N GLU A 47 -69.34 -56.44 86.45
CA GLU A 47 -67.94 -56.65 86.03
C GLU A 47 -67.79 -56.51 84.50
N GLN A 48 -68.71 -57.09 83.71
CA GLN A 48 -68.71 -56.93 82.25
C GLN A 48 -68.97 -55.49 81.79
N LEU A 49 -69.89 -54.77 82.44
CA LEU A 49 -70.16 -53.37 82.13
C LEU A 49 -68.97 -52.48 82.47
N GLU A 50 -68.28 -52.76 83.58
CA GLU A 50 -67.06 -52.04 83.95
C GLU A 50 -65.94 -52.27 82.94
N THR A 51 -65.70 -53.53 82.54
CA THR A 51 -64.69 -53.84 81.51
C THR A 51 -65.00 -53.18 80.17
N LEU A 52 -66.25 -53.26 79.68
CA LEU A 52 -66.67 -52.61 78.45
C LEU A 52 -66.59 -51.08 78.54
N HIS A 53 -66.83 -50.51 79.72
CA HIS A 53 -66.74 -49.07 79.91
C HIS A 53 -65.28 -48.60 79.82
N VAL A 54 -64.35 -49.32 80.46
CA VAL A 54 -62.91 -49.05 80.36
C VAL A 54 -62.43 -49.19 78.91
N GLU A 55 -62.79 -50.29 78.23
CA GLU A 55 -62.42 -50.50 76.82
C GLU A 55 -62.95 -49.38 75.92
N ARG A 56 -64.19 -48.93 76.14
CA ARG A 56 -64.77 -47.81 75.38
C ARG A 56 -64.02 -46.50 75.65
N GLU A 57 -63.61 -46.24 76.88
CA GLU A 57 -62.84 -45.04 77.21
C GLU A 57 -61.44 -45.08 76.59
N GLU A 58 -60.77 -46.24 76.63
CA GLU A 58 -59.48 -46.45 75.96
C GLU A 58 -59.60 -46.23 74.45
N LEU A 59 -60.59 -46.86 73.79
CA LEU A 59 -60.83 -46.68 72.35
C LEU A 59 -61.18 -45.22 71.99
N GLN A 60 -61.91 -44.51 72.86
CA GLN A 60 -62.21 -43.09 72.65
C GLN A 60 -60.96 -42.22 72.77
N ALA A 61 -60.08 -42.51 73.74
CA ALA A 61 -58.81 -41.82 73.89
C ALA A 61 -57.89 -42.08 72.69
N ASP A 62 -57.76 -43.35 72.26
CA ASP A 62 -56.96 -43.75 71.11
C ASP A 62 -57.45 -43.10 69.81
N ASN A 63 -58.77 -43.09 69.58
CA ASN A 63 -59.35 -42.44 68.41
C ASN A 63 -59.10 -40.92 68.43
N GLY A 64 -59.19 -40.28 69.60
CA GLY A 64 -58.84 -38.88 69.77
C GLY A 64 -57.38 -38.61 69.41
N ALA A 65 -56.45 -39.41 69.94
CA ALA A 65 -55.02 -39.30 69.65
C ALA A 65 -54.72 -39.49 68.15
N LEU A 66 -55.31 -40.50 67.51
CA LEU A 66 -55.17 -40.75 66.08
C LEU A 66 -55.71 -39.60 65.23
N GLN A 67 -56.82 -38.99 65.63
CA GLN A 67 -57.36 -37.83 64.92
C GLN A 67 -56.46 -36.59 65.04
N GLU A 68 -55.86 -36.36 66.21
CA GLU A 68 -54.89 -35.27 66.40
C GLU A 68 -53.61 -35.51 65.58
N GLU A 69 -53.07 -36.73 65.60
CA GLU A 69 -51.91 -37.11 64.80
C GLU A 69 -52.18 -36.93 63.30
N LEU A 70 -53.34 -37.41 62.82
CA LEU A 70 -53.74 -37.24 61.42
C LEU A 70 -53.88 -35.76 61.04
N ARG A 71 -54.45 -34.93 61.92
CA ARG A 71 -54.56 -33.48 61.70
C ARG A 71 -53.19 -32.81 61.64
N ALA A 72 -52.27 -33.19 62.52
CA ALA A 72 -50.91 -32.67 62.53
C ALA A 72 -50.20 -33.02 61.22
N HIS A 73 -50.26 -34.28 60.78
CA HIS A 73 -49.68 -34.71 59.51
C HIS A 73 -50.28 -33.99 58.31
N LEU A 74 -51.61 -33.83 58.25
CA LEU A 74 -52.27 -33.10 57.16
C LEU A 74 -51.88 -31.62 57.16
N ALA A 75 -51.81 -30.97 58.33
CA ALA A 75 -51.40 -29.57 58.44
C ALA A 75 -49.95 -29.37 57.98
N THR A 76 -49.04 -30.27 58.38
CA THR A 76 -47.65 -30.26 57.90
C THR A 76 -47.58 -30.52 56.40
N SER A 77 -48.33 -31.49 55.87
CA SER A 77 -48.35 -31.81 54.44
C SER A 77 -48.82 -30.61 53.60
N VAL A 78 -49.93 -29.96 54.01
CA VAL A 78 -50.45 -28.77 53.32
C VAL A 78 -49.46 -27.60 53.41
N GLY A 79 -48.79 -27.43 54.55
CA GLY A 79 -47.73 -26.43 54.71
C GLY A 79 -46.57 -26.67 53.75
N SER A 80 -46.02 -27.88 53.72
CA SER A 80 -44.93 -28.27 52.82
C SER A 80 -45.33 -28.16 51.34
N GLU A 81 -46.54 -28.56 50.97
CA GLU A 81 -47.05 -28.39 49.60
C GLU A 81 -47.13 -26.91 49.19
N SER A 82 -47.57 -26.04 50.10
CA SER A 82 -47.60 -24.60 49.86
C SER A 82 -46.20 -24.01 49.69
N GLU A 83 -45.23 -24.40 50.52
CA GLU A 83 -43.83 -23.96 50.41
C GLU A 83 -43.21 -24.41 49.09
N ILE A 84 -43.41 -25.67 48.71
CA ILE A 84 -42.93 -26.23 47.44
C ILE A 84 -43.54 -25.48 46.25
N ALA A 85 -44.83 -25.15 46.30
CA ALA A 85 -45.49 -24.38 45.25
C ALA A 85 -44.89 -22.97 45.11
N GLN A 86 -44.67 -22.27 46.22
CA GLN A 86 -44.04 -20.94 46.21
C GLN A 86 -42.61 -20.97 45.66
N GLU A 87 -41.81 -21.95 46.07
CA GLU A 87 -40.45 -22.12 45.53
C GLU A 87 -40.45 -22.42 44.04
N ARG A 88 -41.38 -23.27 43.57
CA ARG A 88 -41.52 -23.60 42.15
C ARG A 88 -41.86 -22.35 41.34
N ASP A 89 -42.82 -21.56 41.81
CA ASP A 89 -43.24 -20.32 41.14
C ASP A 89 -42.11 -19.27 41.13
N ALA A 90 -41.31 -19.19 42.20
CA ALA A 90 -40.11 -18.33 42.23
C ALA A 90 -39.06 -18.78 41.21
N LYS A 91 -38.75 -20.08 41.15
CA LYS A 91 -37.81 -20.65 40.17
C LYS A 91 -38.31 -20.49 38.74
N GLU A 92 -39.62 -20.58 38.50
CA GLU A 92 -40.21 -20.39 37.18
C GLU A 92 -40.06 -18.94 36.70
N LYS A 93 -40.25 -17.96 37.59
CA LYS A 93 -39.98 -16.55 37.30
C LYS A 93 -38.51 -16.31 36.99
N GLU A 94 -37.59 -16.86 37.80
CA GLU A 94 -36.15 -16.75 37.54
C GLU A 94 -35.77 -17.36 36.18
N LEU A 95 -36.26 -18.57 35.89
CA LEU A 95 -36.05 -19.23 34.59
C LEU A 95 -36.59 -18.40 33.42
N ALA A 96 -37.74 -17.75 33.58
CA ALA A 96 -38.29 -16.86 32.56
C ALA A 96 -37.35 -15.67 32.30
N THR A 97 -36.86 -15.01 33.35
CA THR A 97 -35.91 -13.88 33.19
C THR A 97 -34.58 -14.30 32.59
N LEU A 98 -34.08 -15.49 32.94
CA LEU A 98 -32.84 -16.02 32.37
C LEU A 98 -33.00 -16.37 30.88
N LYS A 99 -34.13 -16.95 30.49
CA LYS A 99 -34.45 -17.21 29.07
C LYS A 99 -34.51 -15.91 28.26
N GLU A 100 -35.13 -14.87 28.80
CA GLU A 100 -35.20 -13.57 28.14
C GLU A 100 -33.81 -12.95 27.95
N LYS A 101 -32.97 -12.97 29.00
CA LYS A 101 -31.58 -12.51 28.90
C LYS A 101 -30.77 -13.32 27.89
N LEU A 102 -30.96 -14.64 27.85
CA LEU A 102 -30.27 -15.52 26.92
C LEU A 102 -30.65 -15.23 25.46
N GLU A 103 -31.95 -15.05 25.18
CA GLU A 103 -32.39 -14.67 23.82
C GLU A 103 -31.90 -13.28 23.43
N ARG A 104 -31.88 -12.32 24.36
CA ARG A 104 -31.28 -11.00 24.10
C ARG A 104 -29.80 -11.09 23.73
N VAL A 105 -28.99 -11.80 24.53
CA VAL A 105 -27.56 -11.99 24.25
C VAL A 105 -27.33 -12.74 22.93
N LYS A 106 -28.22 -13.67 22.59
CA LYS A 106 -28.16 -14.40 21.32
C LYS A 106 -28.44 -13.48 20.12
N GLN A 107 -29.42 -12.59 20.23
CA GLN A 107 -29.69 -11.57 19.21
C GLN A 107 -28.52 -10.60 19.07
N GLU A 108 -27.97 -10.09 20.19
CA GLU A 108 -26.80 -9.20 20.20
C GLU A 108 -25.57 -9.88 19.57
N ASN A 109 -25.34 -11.17 19.84
CA ASN A 109 -24.26 -11.92 19.18
C ASN A 109 -24.49 -12.10 17.68
N GLN A 110 -25.74 -12.27 17.23
CA GLN A 110 -26.06 -12.36 15.81
C GLN A 110 -25.82 -11.04 15.09
N THR A 111 -26.18 -9.90 15.69
CA THR A 111 -25.92 -8.58 15.11
C THR A 111 -24.41 -8.31 15.04
N LEU A 112 -23.67 -8.58 16.12
CA LEU A 112 -22.21 -8.44 16.12
C LEU A 112 -21.53 -9.36 15.11
N ALA A 113 -22.03 -10.58 14.91
CA ALA A 113 -21.50 -11.48 13.90
C ALA A 113 -21.73 -10.95 12.48
N GLN A 114 -22.87 -10.30 12.22
CA GLN A 114 -23.15 -9.67 10.93
C GLN A 114 -22.26 -8.45 10.70
N GLU A 115 -22.15 -7.55 11.69
CA GLU A 115 -21.26 -6.38 11.62
C GLU A 115 -19.81 -6.79 11.36
N ASN A 116 -19.31 -7.84 12.04
CA ASN A 116 -17.97 -8.36 11.81
C ASN A 116 -17.77 -8.88 10.38
N ARG A 117 -18.78 -9.52 9.77
CA ARG A 117 -18.70 -9.93 8.36
C ARG A 117 -18.65 -8.73 7.42
N ASP A 118 -19.45 -7.70 7.69
CA ASP A 118 -19.49 -6.49 6.88
C ASP A 118 -18.14 -5.73 6.98
N TYR A 119 -17.56 -5.65 8.17
CA TYR A 119 -16.21 -5.10 8.37
C TYR A 119 -15.13 -5.92 7.67
N GLN A 120 -15.22 -7.26 7.67
CA GLN A 120 -14.28 -8.11 6.93
C GLN A 120 -14.34 -7.84 5.43
N GLN A 121 -15.54 -7.76 4.84
CA GLN A 121 -15.71 -7.45 3.43
C GLN A 121 -15.22 -6.04 3.07
N SER A 122 -15.47 -5.05 3.93
CA SER A 122 -14.96 -3.69 3.73
C SER A 122 -13.43 -3.65 3.76
N ASN A 123 -12.82 -4.36 4.72
CA ASN A 123 -11.35 -4.47 4.80
C ASN A 123 -10.75 -5.20 3.59
N GLU A 124 -11.40 -6.23 3.06
CA GLU A 124 -10.96 -6.90 1.83
C GLU A 124 -10.96 -5.95 0.64
N LYS A 125 -12.05 -5.19 0.43
CA LYS A 125 -12.13 -4.19 -0.65
C LYS A 125 -11.05 -3.11 -0.50
N LEU A 126 -10.85 -2.59 0.70
CA LEU A 126 -9.81 -1.59 0.97
C LEU A 126 -8.41 -2.15 0.67
N LYS A 127 -8.14 -3.42 0.98
CA LYS A 127 -6.87 -4.06 0.62
C LYS A 127 -6.69 -4.16 -0.89
N GLU A 128 -7.73 -4.57 -1.62
CA GLU A 128 -7.68 -4.64 -3.09
C GLU A 128 -7.43 -3.25 -3.72
N ASP A 129 -8.06 -2.21 -3.19
CA ASP A 129 -7.87 -0.82 -3.64
C ASP A 129 -6.45 -0.32 -3.35
N VAL A 130 -5.89 -0.63 -2.17
CA VAL A 130 -4.50 -0.32 -1.82
C VAL A 130 -3.53 -1.04 -2.76
N GLU A 131 -3.72 -2.34 -2.99
CA GLU A 131 -2.88 -3.10 -3.92
C GLU A 131 -2.95 -2.53 -5.35
N ARG A 132 -4.14 -2.07 -5.78
CA ARG A 132 -4.31 -1.43 -7.08
C ARG A 132 -3.54 -0.11 -7.15
N ALA A 133 -3.68 0.75 -6.14
CA ALA A 133 -2.98 2.03 -6.06
C ALA A 133 -1.45 1.85 -6.02
N GLU A 134 -0.96 0.82 -5.31
CA GLU A 134 0.47 0.47 -5.28
C GLU A 134 0.99 0.05 -6.65
N ARG A 135 0.22 -0.77 -7.39
CA ARG A 135 0.57 -1.17 -8.77
C ARG A 135 0.59 0.02 -9.72
N GLU A 136 -0.38 0.94 -9.60
CA GLU A 136 -0.42 2.17 -10.40
C GLU A 136 0.78 3.07 -10.09
N THR A 137 1.05 3.30 -8.80
CA THR A 137 2.22 4.08 -8.35
C THR A 137 3.53 3.47 -8.86
N ALA A 138 3.66 2.14 -8.83
CA ALA A 138 4.85 1.47 -9.35
C ALA A 138 5.01 1.68 -10.86
N ARG A 139 3.92 1.59 -11.64
CA ARG A 139 3.94 1.88 -13.08
C ARG A 139 4.33 3.33 -13.35
N GLU A 140 3.74 4.28 -12.66
CA GLU A 140 4.06 5.71 -12.80
C GLU A 140 5.51 6.01 -12.46
N LYS A 141 6.08 5.38 -11.42
CA LYS A 141 7.50 5.49 -11.10
C LYS A 141 8.39 5.02 -12.25
N THR A 142 8.10 3.86 -12.84
CA THR A 142 8.89 3.36 -13.97
C THR A 142 8.78 4.26 -15.21
N GLU A 143 7.60 4.83 -15.48
CA GLU A 143 7.44 5.80 -16.58
C GLU A 143 8.18 7.11 -16.29
N THR A 144 8.15 7.58 -15.04
CA THR A 144 8.89 8.77 -14.61
C THR A 144 10.40 8.57 -14.78
N GLU A 145 10.92 7.39 -14.44
CA GLU A 145 12.34 7.04 -14.64
C GLU A 145 12.71 7.02 -16.14
N LYS A 146 11.88 6.41 -16.99
CA LYS A 146 12.08 6.43 -18.45
C LYS A 146 12.08 7.85 -19.01
N LEU A 147 11.13 8.67 -18.58
CA LEU A 147 11.01 10.06 -19.01
C LEU A 147 12.23 10.88 -18.54
N ARG A 148 12.70 10.69 -17.31
CA ARG A 148 13.92 11.33 -16.79
C ARG A 148 15.15 10.95 -17.62
N SER A 149 15.35 9.66 -17.89
CA SER A 149 16.47 9.20 -18.73
C SER A 149 16.40 9.79 -20.15
N ARG A 150 15.21 9.86 -20.74
CA ARG A 150 15.03 10.49 -22.05
C ARG A 150 15.32 12.00 -22.02
N LEU A 151 14.93 12.69 -20.95
CA LEU A 151 15.17 14.10 -20.77
C LEU A 151 16.66 14.40 -20.63
N GLU A 152 17.39 13.57 -19.89
CA GLU A 152 18.85 13.63 -19.78
C GLU A 152 19.54 13.51 -21.14
N LEU A 153 19.18 12.49 -21.94
CA LEU A 153 19.71 12.33 -23.31
C LEU A 153 19.42 13.53 -24.21
N LEU A 154 18.23 14.13 -24.11
CA LEU A 154 17.87 15.31 -24.90
C LEU A 154 18.63 16.56 -24.45
N VAL A 155 18.92 16.68 -23.15
CA VAL A 155 19.74 17.78 -22.61
C VAL A 155 21.17 17.63 -23.10
N GLU A 156 21.76 16.44 -23.03
CA GLU A 156 23.09 16.16 -23.56
C GLU A 156 23.19 16.51 -25.06
N ARG A 157 22.23 16.04 -25.86
CA ARG A 157 22.15 16.41 -27.28
C ARG A 157 22.02 17.90 -27.54
N ASN A 158 21.30 18.64 -26.70
CA ASN A 158 21.20 20.09 -26.84
C ASN A 158 22.54 20.78 -26.53
N GLU A 159 23.26 20.33 -25.52
CA GLU A 159 24.58 20.88 -25.21
C GLU A 159 25.60 20.55 -26.30
N GLU A 160 25.58 19.33 -26.86
CA GLU A 160 26.38 18.97 -28.04
C GLU A 160 26.10 19.92 -29.21
N LEU A 161 24.84 20.13 -29.58
CA LEU A 161 24.45 21.03 -30.67
C LEU A 161 24.84 22.49 -30.41
N LYS A 162 24.76 22.96 -29.16
CA LYS A 162 25.23 24.30 -28.80
C LYS A 162 26.74 24.43 -28.98
N GLN A 163 27.49 23.41 -28.57
CA GLN A 163 28.94 23.38 -28.71
C GLN A 163 29.36 23.32 -30.18
N GLU A 164 28.74 22.46 -30.98
CA GLU A 164 28.91 22.43 -32.44
C GLU A 164 28.60 23.80 -33.07
N GLY A 165 27.52 24.47 -32.64
CA GLY A 165 27.20 25.82 -33.09
C GLY A 165 28.27 26.87 -32.73
N ALA A 166 28.89 26.75 -31.56
CA ALA A 166 29.99 27.63 -31.14
C ALA A 166 31.28 27.37 -31.94
N ASP A 167 31.62 26.12 -32.18
CA ASP A 167 32.77 25.71 -32.98
C ASP A 167 32.61 26.14 -34.44
N PHE A 168 31.40 25.99 -34.99
CA PHE A 168 31.05 26.45 -36.32
C PHE A 168 31.19 27.98 -36.44
N LYS A 169 30.70 28.74 -35.45
CA LYS A 169 30.88 30.21 -35.41
C LYS A 169 32.36 30.60 -35.37
N THR A 170 33.16 29.90 -34.57
CA THR A 170 34.62 30.14 -34.47
C THR A 170 35.31 29.86 -35.79
N THR A 171 34.93 28.78 -36.47
CA THR A 171 35.45 28.42 -37.79
C THR A 171 35.09 29.46 -38.86
N ILE A 172 33.85 29.97 -38.86
CA ILE A 172 33.43 31.05 -39.76
C ILE A 172 34.26 32.32 -39.51
N LEU A 173 34.47 32.70 -38.25
CA LEU A 173 35.28 33.87 -37.92
C LEU A 173 36.74 33.70 -38.38
N ALA A 174 37.32 32.51 -38.21
CA ALA A 174 38.66 32.20 -38.71
C ALA A 174 38.73 32.27 -40.25
N ALA A 175 37.76 31.70 -40.96
CA ALA A 175 37.68 31.78 -42.41
C ALA A 175 37.48 33.22 -42.91
N GLN A 176 36.66 34.02 -42.21
CA GLN A 176 36.44 35.43 -42.54
C GLN A 176 37.70 36.27 -42.32
N ASN A 177 38.42 36.07 -41.20
CA ASN A 177 39.69 36.71 -40.93
C ASN A 177 40.76 36.29 -41.96
N PHE A 178 40.79 35.00 -42.32
CA PHE A 178 41.69 34.49 -43.36
C PHE A 178 41.40 35.14 -44.72
N ALA A 179 40.14 35.23 -45.14
CA ALA A 179 39.75 35.88 -46.38
C ALA A 179 40.09 37.38 -46.38
N ASN A 180 39.86 38.08 -45.26
CA ASN A 180 40.22 39.49 -45.11
C ASN A 180 41.74 39.71 -45.15
N ASN A 181 42.52 38.86 -44.46
CA ASN A 181 43.98 38.91 -44.48
C ASN A 181 44.51 38.60 -45.88
N LEU A 182 43.99 37.56 -46.54
CA LEU A 182 44.36 37.22 -47.91
C LEU A 182 44.09 38.40 -48.83
N LYS A 183 42.92 39.05 -48.72
CA LYS A 183 42.59 40.24 -49.49
C LYS A 183 43.60 41.37 -49.24
N ALA A 184 43.89 41.70 -47.98
CA ALA A 184 44.85 42.74 -47.62
C ALA A 184 46.26 42.43 -48.17
N THR A 185 46.74 41.20 -48.02
CA THR A 185 48.04 40.77 -48.55
C THR A 185 48.05 40.79 -50.08
N THR A 186 46.97 40.38 -50.75
CA THR A 186 46.89 40.48 -52.22
C THR A 186 46.88 41.91 -52.72
N GLU A 187 46.20 42.84 -52.01
CA GLU A 187 46.23 44.26 -52.33
C GLU A 187 47.63 44.85 -52.12
N GLU A 188 48.32 44.48 -51.04
CA GLU A 188 49.71 44.91 -50.79
C GLU A 188 50.67 44.36 -51.85
N ASN A 189 50.59 43.07 -52.18
CA ASN A 189 51.42 42.45 -53.21
C ASN A 189 51.15 43.05 -54.59
N ALA A 190 49.87 43.28 -54.94
CA ALA A 190 49.51 43.94 -56.18
C ALA A 190 50.05 45.38 -56.23
N ARG A 191 50.02 46.12 -55.11
CA ARG A 191 50.63 47.45 -55.01
C ARG A 191 52.13 47.40 -55.25
N LYS A 192 52.85 46.48 -54.58
CA LYS A 192 54.31 46.29 -54.77
C LYS A 192 54.64 45.95 -56.22
N LEU A 193 53.91 45.01 -56.82
CA LEU A 193 54.09 44.64 -58.22
C LEU A 193 53.90 45.84 -59.17
N MET A 194 52.91 46.70 -58.89
CA MET A 194 52.68 47.92 -59.66
C MET A 194 53.76 48.99 -59.43
N GLU A 195 54.32 49.09 -58.23
CA GLU A 195 55.46 49.97 -57.94
C GLU A 195 56.73 49.47 -58.63
N GLU A 196 57.01 48.17 -58.58
CA GLU A 196 58.13 47.53 -59.29
C GLU A 196 58.01 47.73 -60.81
N ALA A 197 56.84 47.46 -61.38
CA ALA A 197 56.60 47.67 -62.81
C ALA A 197 56.76 49.15 -63.21
N LYS A 198 56.32 50.10 -62.37
CA LYS A 198 56.55 51.53 -62.61
C LYS A 198 58.03 51.90 -62.54
N ALA A 199 58.76 51.37 -61.57
CA ALA A 199 60.19 51.60 -61.43
C ALA A 199 60.96 51.02 -62.62
N GLU A 200 60.59 49.84 -63.09
CA GLU A 200 61.17 49.23 -64.29
C GLU A 200 60.89 50.06 -65.55
N VAL A 201 59.67 50.57 -65.70
CA VAL A 201 59.30 51.46 -66.82
C VAL A 201 60.06 52.79 -66.76
N GLU A 202 60.17 53.43 -65.59
CA GLU A 202 60.97 54.66 -65.47
C GLU A 202 62.46 54.38 -65.70
N GLY A 203 63.01 53.26 -65.21
CA GLY A 203 64.39 52.86 -65.48
C GLY A 203 64.66 52.59 -66.98
N PHE A 204 63.71 51.95 -67.67
CA PHE A 204 63.76 51.77 -69.12
C PHE A 204 63.71 53.11 -69.85
N LYS A 205 62.85 54.04 -69.42
CA LYS A 205 62.72 55.38 -69.98
C LYS A 205 63.98 56.22 -69.76
N GLU A 206 64.58 56.19 -68.58
CA GLU A 206 65.85 56.83 -68.28
C GLU A 206 66.98 56.28 -69.16
N SER A 207 67.05 54.94 -69.30
CA SER A 207 68.02 54.28 -70.17
C SER A 207 67.83 54.68 -71.63
N ALA A 208 66.60 54.66 -72.13
CA ALA A 208 66.26 55.10 -73.48
C ALA A 208 66.57 56.59 -73.71
N GLN A 209 66.35 57.45 -72.72
CA GLN A 209 66.72 58.87 -72.79
C GLN A 209 68.24 59.05 -72.80
N ALA A 210 68.98 58.30 -71.98
CA ALA A 210 70.44 58.33 -71.98
C ALA A 210 71.01 57.87 -73.33
N GLU A 211 70.46 56.80 -73.91
CA GLU A 211 70.80 56.36 -75.26
C GLU A 211 70.45 57.42 -76.32
N LEU A 212 69.28 58.04 -76.23
CA LEU A 212 68.85 59.09 -77.17
C LEU A 212 69.75 60.34 -77.11
N HIS A 213 70.32 60.65 -75.95
CA HIS A 213 71.33 61.72 -75.82
C HIS A 213 72.73 61.29 -76.31
N ARG A 214 73.10 60.02 -76.12
CA ARG A 214 74.40 59.48 -76.50
C ARG A 214 74.53 59.27 -78.01
N LEU A 215 73.49 58.78 -78.67
CA LEU A 215 73.50 58.46 -80.10
C LEU A 215 73.90 59.66 -80.99
N PRO A 216 73.39 60.89 -80.79
CA PRO A 216 73.83 62.05 -81.55
C PRO A 216 75.32 62.36 -81.38
N ILE A 217 75.86 62.23 -80.17
CA ILE A 217 77.29 62.46 -79.89
C ILE A 217 78.13 61.41 -80.60
N GLU A 218 77.73 60.14 -80.53
CA GLU A 218 78.42 59.07 -81.26
C GLU A 218 78.33 59.22 -82.78
N ILE A 219 77.18 59.68 -83.31
CA ILE A 219 77.03 60.00 -84.73
C ILE A 219 77.98 61.14 -85.11
N GLU A 220 78.06 62.20 -84.32
CA GLU A 220 78.97 63.32 -84.58
C GLU A 220 80.44 62.89 -84.53
N GLU A 221 80.84 62.08 -83.54
CA GLU A 221 82.18 61.49 -83.47
C GLU A 221 82.50 60.61 -84.69
N LEU A 222 81.53 59.80 -85.15
CA LEU A 222 81.69 58.96 -86.34
C LEU A 222 81.73 59.80 -87.62
N GLU A 223 80.97 60.88 -87.71
CA GLU A 223 81.05 61.83 -88.83
C GLU A 223 82.41 62.54 -88.85
N GLN A 224 82.93 62.94 -87.68
CA GLN A 224 84.27 63.50 -87.56
C GLN A 224 85.34 62.50 -87.98
N LYS A 225 85.28 61.25 -87.48
CA LYS A 225 86.18 60.17 -87.91
C LYS A 225 86.09 59.91 -89.41
N LYS A 226 84.88 59.87 -89.99
CA LYS A 226 84.67 59.71 -91.44
C LYS A 226 85.27 60.88 -92.22
N SER A 227 85.09 62.12 -91.75
CA SER A 227 85.68 63.32 -92.34
C SER A 227 87.21 63.30 -92.26
N GLN A 228 87.77 62.85 -91.13
CA GLN A 228 89.19 62.68 -90.93
C GLN A 228 89.77 61.61 -91.87
N VAL A 229 89.19 60.41 -91.91
CA VAL A 229 89.60 59.36 -92.86
C VAL A 229 89.50 59.84 -94.30
N ARG A 230 88.46 60.61 -94.65
CA ARG A 230 88.32 61.19 -95.99
C ARG A 230 89.44 62.18 -96.31
N ARG A 231 89.84 63.02 -95.34
CA ARG A 231 90.99 63.92 -95.46
C ARG A 231 92.30 63.16 -95.59
N GLU A 232 92.55 62.18 -94.73
CA GLU A 232 93.73 61.31 -94.79
C GLU A 232 93.82 60.58 -96.14
N LEU A 233 92.69 60.10 -96.68
CA LEU A 233 92.64 59.49 -98.00
C LEU A 233 92.88 60.53 -99.13
N GLN A 234 92.36 61.75 -98.99
CA GLN A 234 92.64 62.84 -99.92
C GLN A 234 94.12 63.24 -99.89
N GLU A 235 94.74 63.33 -98.71
CA GLU A 235 96.17 63.62 -98.55
C GLU A 235 97.04 62.50 -99.13
N LEU A 236 96.66 61.24 -98.92
CA LEU A 236 97.32 60.09 -99.54
C LEU A 236 97.19 60.12 -101.08
N LEU A 237 96.01 60.46 -101.61
CA LEU A 237 95.82 60.63 -103.05
C LEU A 237 96.63 61.81 -103.61
N HIS A 238 96.72 62.93 -102.88
CA HIS A 238 97.57 64.06 -103.28
C HIS A 238 99.06 63.69 -103.22
N SER A 239 99.49 62.88 -102.24
CA SER A 239 100.88 62.41 -102.18
C SER A 239 101.21 61.43 -103.32
N TYR A 240 100.27 60.57 -103.72
CA TYR A 240 100.41 59.74 -104.92
C TYR A 240 100.38 60.54 -106.23
N LEU A 241 99.58 61.61 -106.33
CA LEU A 241 99.60 62.53 -107.48
C LEU A 241 100.91 63.32 -107.56
N ALA A 242 101.43 63.80 -106.43
CA ALA A 242 102.72 64.47 -106.36
C ALA A 242 103.89 63.54 -106.72
N ALA A 243 103.80 62.25 -106.39
CA ALA A 243 104.78 61.24 -106.79
C ALA A 243 104.75 60.97 -108.31
N LEU A 244 103.59 61.09 -108.96
CA LEU A 244 103.47 60.94 -110.43
C LEU A 244 103.97 62.18 -111.19
N ASP A 245 103.92 63.37 -110.60
CA ASP A 245 104.47 64.60 -111.20
C ASP A 245 106.01 64.67 -111.14
N LEU A 246 106.67 63.86 -110.28
CA LEU A 246 108.12 63.86 -110.07
C LEU A 246 108.91 62.84 -110.94
N ASP A 247 108.24 61.88 -111.58
CA ASP A 247 108.89 60.81 -112.39
C ASP A 247 108.80 61.05 -113.92
N GLY A 248 108.51 62.29 -114.35
CA GLY A 248 108.27 62.62 -115.76
C GLY A 248 109.45 63.18 -116.57
N GLU A 249 110.58 63.57 -115.97
CA GLU A 249 111.68 64.22 -116.71
C GLU A 249 113.08 63.67 -116.36
N ALA A 250 113.55 62.80 -117.28
CA ALA A 250 114.93 62.65 -117.78
C ALA A 250 115.68 61.34 -117.48
N ALA A 251 115.58 60.40 -118.43
CA ALA A 251 116.69 59.52 -118.82
C ALA A 251 116.57 59.16 -120.32
N GLU A 252 117.29 59.87 -121.19
CA GLU A 252 117.60 59.45 -122.57
C GLU A 252 118.99 58.81 -122.61
N GLU A 253 119.11 57.63 -123.24
CA GLU A 253 120.36 57.10 -123.81
C GLU A 253 120.10 56.52 -125.22
N PRO A 254 120.99 56.78 -126.22
CA PRO A 254 120.89 56.28 -127.59
C PRO A 254 121.81 55.07 -127.88
N VAL A 255 121.62 54.38 -129.02
CA VAL A 255 122.66 53.91 -130.00
C VAL A 255 122.16 52.72 -130.88
N ALA A 256 122.12 52.95 -132.21
CA ALA A 256 122.48 52.12 -133.39
C ALA A 256 121.99 50.65 -133.60
N SER A 257 121.85 50.06 -134.80
CA SER A 257 121.73 50.48 -136.23
C SER A 257 121.49 49.22 -137.11
N ARG A 258 120.74 49.40 -138.20
CA ARG A 258 120.71 48.67 -139.50
C ARG A 258 120.05 47.27 -139.62
N ASN A 259 118.86 47.24 -140.21
CA ASN A 259 118.63 47.09 -141.67
C ASN A 259 117.41 47.91 -142.09
#